data_AF-D8UBI9-F1
#
_entry.id   AF-D8UBI9-F1
#
_cell.length_a   1.000
_cell.length_b   1.000
_cell.length_c   1.000
_cell.angle_alpha   90.00
_cell.angle_beta   90.00
_cell.angle_gamma   90.00
#
_symmetry.space_group_name_H-M   'P 1'
#
loop_
_entity.id
_entity.type
_entity.pdbx_description
1 polymer ?
#
loop_
_entity_poly.entity_id
_entity_poly.type
_entity_poly.pdbx_seq_one_letter_code
_entity_poly.pdbx_strand_id
1 'polypeptide(L)'
;MYRVCCTPMSYTGMQVSERHDHRTGTLGPTPTCWKPFGKVLTSATHIIINDGFLPDADAHALRRVFDQRFADPRVTHPERFLWDYWHVPDQYTLVRTQAQVYFPEELYNRLEDSLLSYGESQLGCRAISPIWMSYYVDGCVQVRVIGVVCGCIRCGGDLYVKSCRTEGMEANPFPFWLSQELHCDNPHGPFAFVLSLTRDWDEREFTGGETMILKPDVLNYWRTYDPRKGLEMQQLVTRVPAPFNRLTVFDPRFPHGVRQVHGTRDPRKSRLVLHGWFTEPAPFFQGPLDPADAEEVLNEGLGSLWDALEGISGLITGTLIVRVRISGRNGSVTSLDWLADTLVEVPNHDRAAAEALLEGRVLPRLRALVHNEVRDCLSMITFPAVPSGEDSVLTYPIIFE
;
A
#
# COMPACT_ATOMS: atom_id res chain seq x y z
N MET A 1 -0.53 -3.55 19.03
CA MET A 1 -1.41 -2.36 19.11
C MET A 1 -0.74 -1.34 20.02
N TYR A 2 0.22 -0.56 19.51
CA TYR A 2 0.84 0.52 20.26
C TYR A 2 0.34 1.85 19.70
N ARG A 3 -0.58 2.49 20.44
CA ARG A 3 -0.89 3.91 20.30
C ARG A 3 0.16 4.65 21.12
N VAL A 4 1.02 5.44 20.48
CA VAL A 4 1.76 6.49 21.19
C VAL A 4 0.84 7.71 21.26
N CYS A 5 0.10 7.81 22.36
CA CYS A 5 -0.62 9.03 22.71
C CYS A 5 0.39 10.03 23.29
N CYS A 6 0.75 11.07 22.54
CA CYS A 6 1.40 12.25 23.10
C CYS A 6 0.32 13.22 23.61
N THR A 7 0.07 13.22 24.92
CA THR A 7 -0.61 14.32 25.61
C THR A 7 0.37 15.47 25.86
N PRO A 8 0.00 16.74 25.63
CA PRO A 8 0.91 17.86 25.85
C PRO A 8 0.99 18.22 27.34
N MET A 9 2.22 18.25 27.87
CA MET A 9 2.51 18.88 29.16
C MET A 9 2.52 20.40 29.01
N SER A 10 1.63 21.07 29.73
CA SER A 10 1.62 22.51 29.94
C SER A 10 2.83 22.96 30.75
N TYR A 11 3.67 23.81 30.18
CA TYR A 11 4.60 24.65 30.93
C TYR A 11 4.27 26.13 30.69
N THR A 12 3.64 26.74 31.69
CA THR A 12 3.47 28.18 31.81
C THR A 12 4.65 28.79 32.57
N GLY A 13 5.28 29.79 31.96
CA GLY A 13 5.80 30.95 32.69
C GLY A 13 7.31 31.01 32.88
N MET A 14 8.00 31.64 31.92
CA MET A 14 9.10 32.55 32.26
C MET A 14 9.27 33.62 31.18
N GLN A 15 8.98 34.87 31.54
CA GLN A 15 9.42 36.05 30.81
C GLN A 15 10.93 36.26 31.05
N VAL A 16 11.65 36.81 30.06
CA VAL A 16 12.26 38.16 30.13
C VAL A 16 13.37 38.36 29.07
N SER A 17 13.25 39.52 28.43
CA SER A 17 14.26 40.41 27.82
C SER A 17 14.85 40.12 26.43
N GLU A 18 14.49 41.02 25.54
CA GLU A 18 15.25 41.51 24.40
C GLU A 18 16.69 41.88 24.78
N ARG A 19 17.66 41.39 24.00
CA ARG A 19 18.93 42.09 23.77
C ARG A 19 19.31 41.98 22.30
N HIS A 20 19.45 43.15 21.68
CA HIS A 20 20.24 43.36 20.48
C HIS A 20 21.70 42.93 20.75
N ASP A 21 22.26 42.07 19.90
CA ASP A 21 23.71 42.02 19.72
C ASP A 21 24.04 41.89 18.23
N HIS A 22 24.73 42.90 17.72
CA HIS A 22 25.33 42.93 16.39
C HIS A 22 26.60 42.07 16.43
N ARG A 23 26.60 40.92 15.73
CA ARG A 23 27.85 40.22 15.41
C ARG A 23 27.91 39.84 13.93
N THR A 24 28.77 40.57 13.24
CA THR A 24 29.38 40.23 11.96
C THR A 24 30.25 38.99 12.14
N GLY A 25 29.74 37.83 11.71
CA GLY A 25 30.45 36.54 11.68
C GLY A 25 30.68 36.08 10.25
N THR A 26 31.95 35.81 9.94
CA THR A 26 32.48 35.37 8.65
C THR A 26 31.84 34.07 8.15
N LEU A 27 31.46 34.06 6.87
CA LEU A 27 30.95 32.90 6.14
C LEU A 27 32.02 31.79 6.11
N GLY A 28 31.73 30.67 6.78
CA GLY A 28 32.46 29.41 6.60
C GLY A 28 32.20 28.80 5.21
N PRO A 29 33.04 27.85 4.77
CA PRO A 29 32.97 27.30 3.42
C PRO A 29 31.64 26.56 3.21
N THR A 30 30.99 26.86 2.09
CA THR A 30 29.79 26.19 1.60
C THR A 30 30.02 24.69 1.44
N PRO A 31 29.08 23.82 1.86
CA PRO A 31 29.20 22.39 1.63
C PRO A 31 29.21 22.12 0.12
N THR A 32 30.21 21.36 -0.31
CA THR A 32 30.41 20.88 -1.68
C THR A 32 29.16 20.22 -2.25
N CYS A 33 28.85 20.55 -3.50
CA CYS A 33 27.80 19.94 -4.31
C CYS A 33 28.00 18.41 -4.40
N TRP A 34 27.20 17.65 -3.66
CA TRP A 34 27.16 16.19 -3.72
C TRP A 34 26.38 15.73 -4.95
N LYS A 35 26.94 14.79 -5.71
CA LYS A 35 26.23 14.13 -6.82
C LYS A 35 25.04 13.34 -6.25
N PRO A 36 23.88 13.33 -6.92
CA PRO A 36 22.74 12.56 -6.44
C PRO A 36 23.08 11.06 -6.50
N PHE A 37 23.10 10.41 -5.34
CA PHE A 37 23.15 8.96 -5.21
C PHE A 37 21.71 8.40 -5.35
N GLY A 38 21.54 7.31 -6.11
CA GLY A 38 20.29 6.56 -6.21
C GLY A 38 19.30 7.02 -7.31
N LYS A 39 18.36 6.13 -7.68
CA LYS A 39 17.28 6.41 -8.63
C LYS A 39 16.33 7.45 -8.02
N VAL A 40 16.39 8.70 -8.50
CA VAL A 40 15.45 9.75 -8.07
C VAL A 40 14.09 9.48 -8.71
N LEU A 41 13.06 9.21 -7.88
CA LEU A 41 11.69 9.20 -8.36
C LEU A 41 11.26 10.66 -8.63
N THR A 42 11.05 11.01 -9.89
CA THR A 42 10.67 12.37 -10.29
C THR A 42 9.22 12.72 -9.94
N SER A 43 8.39 11.72 -9.68
CA SER A 43 6.99 11.85 -9.27
C SER A 43 6.60 10.74 -8.30
N ALA A 44 5.58 11.01 -7.46
CA ALA A 44 4.93 9.96 -6.68
C ALA A 44 4.39 8.87 -7.61
N THR A 45 4.50 7.62 -7.16
CA THR A 45 4.13 6.42 -7.90
C THR A 45 3.02 5.70 -7.15
N HIS A 46 1.78 5.89 -7.59
CA HIS A 46 0.59 5.30 -6.97
C HIS A 46 0.19 3.95 -7.57
N ILE A 47 0.84 3.54 -8.65
CA ILE A 47 0.62 2.27 -9.34
C ILE A 47 1.97 1.69 -9.72
N ILE A 48 2.25 0.47 -9.29
CA ILE A 48 3.45 -0.31 -9.59
C ILE A 48 2.99 -1.58 -10.33
N ILE A 49 3.64 -1.87 -11.46
CA ILE A 49 3.35 -3.02 -12.30
C ILE A 49 4.56 -3.95 -12.32
N ASN A 50 4.31 -5.22 -12.03
CA ASN A 50 5.30 -6.28 -12.13
C ASN A 50 4.73 -7.42 -12.99
N ASP A 51 5.23 -7.53 -14.22
CA ASP A 51 4.88 -8.60 -15.16
C ASP A 51 5.74 -9.84 -14.91
N GLY A 52 5.14 -11.03 -14.99
CA GLY A 52 5.85 -12.27 -14.70
C GLY A 52 6.19 -12.40 -13.22
N PHE A 53 5.28 -11.97 -12.33
CA PHE A 53 5.54 -11.82 -10.90
C PHE A 53 5.95 -13.15 -10.24
N LEU A 54 5.16 -14.21 -10.43
CA LEU A 54 5.48 -15.53 -9.93
C LEU A 54 6.38 -16.28 -10.93
N PRO A 55 7.14 -17.29 -10.49
CA PRO A 55 7.68 -18.29 -11.41
C PRO A 55 6.55 -18.85 -12.29
N ASP A 56 6.80 -18.93 -13.60
CA ASP A 56 5.76 -19.34 -14.58
C ASP A 56 5.08 -20.67 -14.21
N ALA A 57 5.87 -21.63 -13.71
CA ALA A 57 5.36 -22.92 -13.26
C ALA A 57 4.30 -22.78 -12.15
N ASP A 58 4.50 -21.88 -11.20
CA ASP A 58 3.59 -21.65 -10.08
C ASP A 58 2.33 -20.89 -10.51
N ALA A 59 2.47 -19.85 -11.33
CA ALA A 59 1.33 -19.13 -11.91
C ALA A 59 0.44 -20.09 -12.72
N HIS A 60 1.04 -20.94 -13.55
CA HIS A 60 0.31 -21.94 -14.32
C HIS A 60 -0.31 -23.04 -13.45
N ALA A 61 0.35 -23.43 -12.35
CA ALA A 61 -0.20 -24.40 -11.42
C ALA A 61 -1.46 -23.86 -10.71
N LEU A 62 -1.42 -22.61 -10.19
CA LEU A 62 -2.59 -21.93 -9.62
C LEU A 62 -3.73 -21.86 -10.63
N ARG A 63 -3.42 -21.43 -11.86
CA ARG A 63 -4.41 -21.36 -12.93
C ARG A 63 -5.03 -22.71 -13.27
N ARG A 64 -4.23 -23.77 -13.30
CA ARG A 64 -4.67 -25.13 -13.61
C ARG A 64 -5.64 -25.67 -12.55
N VAL A 65 -5.40 -25.38 -11.27
CA VAL A 65 -6.33 -25.75 -10.18
C VAL A 65 -7.71 -25.14 -10.46
N PHE A 66 -7.75 -23.86 -10.84
CA PHE A 66 -8.99 -23.20 -11.19
C PHE A 66 -9.68 -23.84 -12.40
N ASP A 67 -8.95 -24.07 -13.49
CA ASP A 67 -9.51 -24.67 -14.71
C ASP A 67 -10.04 -26.08 -14.49
N GLN A 68 -9.35 -26.89 -13.67
CA GLN A 68 -9.78 -28.26 -13.33
C GLN A 68 -11.06 -28.28 -12.51
N ARG A 69 -11.19 -27.37 -11.53
CA ARG A 69 -12.41 -27.26 -10.71
C ARG A 69 -13.65 -26.89 -11.53
N PHE A 70 -13.47 -26.13 -12.61
CA PHE A 70 -14.54 -25.77 -13.54
C PHE A 70 -14.60 -26.63 -14.81
N ALA A 71 -13.84 -27.72 -14.90
CA ALA A 71 -13.75 -28.54 -16.11
C ALA A 71 -15.07 -29.28 -16.43
N ASP A 72 -15.74 -29.81 -15.40
CA ASP A 72 -17.07 -30.41 -15.53
C ASP A 72 -18.07 -29.76 -14.55
N PRO A 73 -18.93 -28.85 -15.01
CA PRO A 73 -19.89 -28.16 -14.15
C PRO A 73 -20.99 -29.08 -13.60
N ARG A 74 -21.11 -30.33 -14.05
CA ARG A 74 -22.11 -31.29 -13.59
C ARG A 74 -21.67 -32.10 -12.38
N VAL A 75 -20.37 -32.17 -12.09
CA VAL A 75 -19.85 -32.91 -10.94
C VAL A 75 -20.13 -32.11 -9.66
N THR A 76 -20.76 -32.75 -8.68
CA THR A 76 -21.03 -32.15 -7.37
C THR A 76 -19.97 -32.59 -6.37
N HIS A 77 -19.39 -31.62 -5.64
CA HIS A 77 -18.50 -31.88 -4.51
C HIS A 77 -18.80 -30.86 -3.41
N PRO A 78 -18.70 -31.21 -2.11
CA PRO A 78 -18.99 -30.29 -1.01
C PRO A 78 -18.22 -28.96 -1.07
N GLU A 79 -17.00 -28.97 -1.61
CA GLU A 79 -16.18 -27.75 -1.76
C GLU A 79 -16.76 -26.73 -2.74
N ARG A 80 -17.68 -27.12 -3.63
CA ARG A 80 -18.29 -26.19 -4.58
C ARG A 80 -19.01 -25.04 -3.88
N PHE A 81 -19.59 -25.28 -2.71
CA PHE A 81 -20.23 -24.22 -1.92
C PHE A 81 -19.27 -23.11 -1.47
N LEU A 82 -17.96 -23.33 -1.55
CA LEU A 82 -16.95 -22.31 -1.22
C LEU A 82 -16.66 -21.35 -2.39
N TRP A 83 -17.00 -21.71 -3.63
CA TRP A 83 -16.55 -20.98 -4.83
C TRP A 83 -17.50 -21.00 -6.04
N ASP A 84 -18.64 -21.68 -5.95
CA ASP A 84 -19.64 -21.69 -7.02
C ASP A 84 -20.21 -20.30 -7.27
N TYR A 85 -20.57 -20.05 -8.53
CA TYR A 85 -21.25 -18.84 -8.95
C TYR A 85 -22.62 -18.75 -8.26
N TRP A 86 -22.80 -17.70 -7.46
CA TRP A 86 -24.06 -17.42 -6.79
C TRP A 86 -24.57 -16.04 -7.21
N HIS A 87 -25.66 -16.03 -7.98
CA HIS A 87 -26.29 -14.80 -8.43
C HIS A 87 -27.70 -14.70 -7.89
N VAL A 88 -27.93 -13.65 -7.10
CA VAL A 88 -29.25 -13.24 -6.64
C VAL A 88 -29.52 -11.87 -7.27
N PRO A 89 -30.47 -11.79 -8.23
CA PRO A 89 -30.83 -10.54 -8.89
C PRO A 89 -31.08 -9.42 -7.88
N ASP A 90 -30.60 -8.22 -8.21
CA ASP A 90 -30.72 -6.99 -7.41
C ASP A 90 -30.14 -7.07 -5.98
N GLN A 91 -29.40 -8.15 -5.66
CA GLN A 91 -28.72 -8.32 -4.39
C GLN A 91 -27.23 -8.51 -4.61
N TYR A 92 -26.78 -9.64 -5.15
CA TYR A 92 -25.35 -9.91 -5.29
C TYR A 92 -24.99 -10.96 -6.34
N THR A 93 -23.73 -10.90 -6.77
CA THR A 93 -23.09 -11.93 -7.57
C THR A 93 -21.81 -12.35 -6.85
N LEU A 94 -21.87 -13.44 -6.06
CA LEU A 94 -20.75 -13.93 -5.29
C LEU A 94 -19.84 -14.75 -6.20
N VAL A 95 -18.61 -14.25 -6.32
CA VAL A 95 -17.54 -14.88 -7.06
C VAL A 95 -16.19 -14.63 -6.36
N ARG A 96 -16.18 -14.79 -5.03
CA ARG A 96 -15.02 -14.50 -4.18
C ARG A 96 -14.90 -15.56 -3.08
N THR A 97 -13.68 -16.05 -2.86
CA THR A 97 -13.35 -17.02 -1.82
C THR A 97 -11.94 -16.76 -1.30
N GLN A 98 -11.59 -17.28 -0.12
CA GLN A 98 -10.22 -17.17 0.37
C GLN A 98 -9.31 -18.11 -0.42
N ALA A 99 -8.15 -17.62 -0.84
CA ALA A 99 -7.21 -18.41 -1.63
C ALA A 99 -6.69 -19.62 -0.85
N GLN A 100 -6.50 -19.49 0.47
CA GLN A 100 -6.02 -20.57 1.34
C GLN A 100 -6.92 -21.80 1.35
N VAL A 101 -8.24 -21.61 1.28
CA VAL A 101 -9.20 -22.74 1.22
C VAL A 101 -9.45 -23.22 -0.21
N TYR A 102 -9.00 -22.46 -1.22
CA TYR A 102 -9.21 -22.77 -2.62
C TYR A 102 -8.03 -23.53 -3.24
N PHE A 103 -6.80 -23.13 -2.95
CA PHE A 103 -5.62 -23.76 -3.52
C PHE A 103 -5.04 -24.83 -2.59
N PRO A 104 -4.37 -25.87 -3.14
CA PRO A 104 -3.55 -26.76 -2.35
C PRO A 104 -2.56 -25.99 -1.48
N GLU A 105 -2.37 -26.44 -0.25
CA GLU A 105 -1.54 -25.76 0.77
C GLU A 105 -0.14 -25.40 0.25
N GLU A 106 0.54 -26.33 -0.43
CA GLU A 106 1.85 -26.08 -1.00
C GLU A 106 1.87 -24.94 -2.03
N LEU A 107 0.83 -24.81 -2.85
CA LEU A 107 0.72 -23.74 -3.84
C LEU A 107 0.36 -22.40 -3.18
N TYR A 108 -0.49 -22.44 -2.16
CA TYR A 108 -0.82 -21.25 -1.38
C TYR A 108 0.43 -20.70 -0.67
N ASN A 109 1.20 -21.57 -0.02
CA ASN A 109 2.41 -21.15 0.70
C ASN A 109 3.43 -20.51 -0.24
N ARG A 110 3.67 -21.08 -1.44
CA ARG A 110 4.57 -20.45 -2.42
C ARG A 110 4.09 -19.09 -2.92
N LEU A 111 2.78 -18.93 -3.11
CA LEU A 111 2.17 -17.65 -3.45
C LEU A 111 2.36 -16.63 -2.31
N GLU A 112 2.06 -17.03 -1.08
CA GLU A 112 2.20 -16.21 0.13
C GLU A 112 3.64 -15.78 0.35
N ASP A 113 4.60 -16.71 0.28
CA ASP A 113 6.03 -16.45 0.39
C ASP A 113 6.52 -15.45 -0.66
N SER A 114 6.07 -15.60 -1.92
CA SER A 114 6.43 -14.69 -3.00
C SER A 114 5.90 -13.27 -2.76
N LEU A 115 4.67 -13.14 -2.26
CA LEU A 115 4.08 -11.85 -1.91
C LEU A 115 4.80 -11.25 -0.69
N LEU A 116 5.02 -11.99 0.38
CA LEU A 116 5.74 -11.52 1.57
C LEU A 116 7.15 -11.04 1.23
N SER A 117 7.90 -11.84 0.46
CA SER A 117 9.24 -11.47 0.01
C SER A 117 9.24 -10.19 -0.84
N TYR A 118 8.24 -10.02 -1.70
CA TYR A 118 8.06 -8.78 -2.45
C TYR A 118 7.70 -7.60 -1.54
N GLY A 119 6.80 -7.80 -0.58
CA GLY A 119 6.39 -6.81 0.41
C GLY A 119 7.58 -6.28 1.21
N GLU A 120 8.43 -7.18 1.73
CA GLU A 120 9.62 -6.80 2.50
C GLU A 120 10.67 -6.12 1.61
N SER A 121 10.92 -6.68 0.42
CA SER A 121 12.02 -6.22 -0.43
C SER A 121 11.70 -5.00 -1.29
N GLN A 122 10.43 -4.66 -1.53
CA GLN A 122 10.04 -3.53 -2.39
C GLN A 122 9.14 -2.51 -1.70
N LEU A 123 8.34 -2.93 -0.71
CA LEU A 123 7.30 -2.09 -0.11
C LEU A 123 7.52 -1.79 1.38
N GLY A 124 8.53 -2.40 2.01
CA GLY A 124 8.79 -2.24 3.45
C GLY A 124 7.66 -2.77 4.33
N CYS A 125 6.85 -3.71 3.83
CA CYS A 125 5.74 -4.32 4.56
C CYS A 125 6.09 -5.75 4.96
N ARG A 126 5.86 -6.11 6.23
CA ARG A 126 6.23 -7.44 6.76
C ARG A 126 5.07 -8.43 6.83
N ALA A 127 3.86 -7.98 6.53
CA ALA A 127 2.68 -8.81 6.54
C ALA A 127 1.82 -8.56 5.30
N ILE A 128 0.95 -9.51 5.02
CA ILE A 128 -0.16 -9.34 4.07
C ILE A 128 -1.47 -9.76 4.72
N SER A 129 -2.56 -9.16 4.28
CA SER A 129 -3.91 -9.63 4.61
C SER A 129 -4.17 -11.03 4.02
N PRO A 130 -5.21 -11.76 4.48
CA PRO A 130 -5.67 -12.95 3.79
C PRO A 130 -5.90 -12.71 2.29
N ILE A 131 -5.35 -13.60 1.45
CA ILE A 131 -5.45 -13.47 0.00
C ILE A 131 -6.84 -13.95 -0.43
N TRP A 132 -7.52 -13.14 -1.23
CA TRP A 132 -8.82 -13.47 -1.81
C TRP A 132 -8.68 -13.79 -3.28
N MET A 133 -9.32 -14.87 -3.72
CA MET A 133 -9.51 -15.18 -5.13
C MET A 133 -10.86 -14.64 -5.58
N SER A 134 -10.88 -13.95 -6.71
CA SER A 134 -12.10 -13.50 -7.36
C SER A 134 -12.07 -13.79 -8.85
N TYR A 135 -13.21 -14.22 -9.40
CA TYR A 135 -13.39 -14.30 -10.85
C TYR A 135 -14.60 -13.50 -11.33
N TYR A 136 -14.62 -13.07 -12.59
CA TYR A 136 -15.64 -12.17 -13.11
C TYR A 136 -16.11 -12.63 -14.48
N VAL A 137 -17.40 -12.93 -14.57
CA VAL A 137 -18.12 -13.31 -15.78
C VAL A 137 -19.06 -12.17 -16.20
N ASP A 138 -19.83 -12.36 -17.26
CA ASP A 138 -20.81 -11.42 -17.80
C ASP A 138 -21.71 -10.85 -16.70
N GLY A 139 -21.74 -9.52 -16.61
CA GLY A 139 -22.51 -8.77 -15.62
C GLY A 139 -21.78 -8.54 -14.29
N CYS A 140 -20.67 -9.23 -14.01
CA CYS A 140 -19.96 -9.08 -12.73
C CYS A 140 -19.30 -7.70 -12.57
N VAL A 141 -19.46 -7.16 -11.36
CA VAL A 141 -18.74 -6.00 -10.81
C VAL A 141 -17.95 -6.45 -9.57
N GLN A 142 -17.09 -5.60 -9.01
CA GLN A 142 -16.41 -5.93 -7.75
C GLN A 142 -17.42 -6.08 -6.60
N VAL A 143 -17.15 -6.97 -5.64
CA VAL A 143 -18.05 -7.23 -4.49
C VAL A 143 -17.25 -7.22 -3.18
N ARG A 144 -17.78 -6.53 -2.16
CA ARG A 144 -17.24 -6.55 -0.79
C ARG A 144 -17.89 -7.66 0.01
N VAL A 145 -17.09 -8.38 0.78
CA VAL A 145 -17.58 -9.16 1.93
C VAL A 145 -17.59 -8.21 3.13
N ILE A 146 -18.75 -7.78 3.61
CA ILE A 146 -18.83 -7.14 4.94
C ILE A 146 -18.95 -8.29 5.94
N GLY A 147 -17.81 -8.72 6.48
CA GLY A 147 -17.75 -9.76 7.49
C GLY A 147 -18.25 -9.25 8.84
N VAL A 148 -19.32 -9.86 9.37
CA VAL A 148 -19.58 -9.84 10.82
C VAL A 148 -18.55 -10.76 11.45
N VAL A 149 -17.62 -10.21 12.24
CA VAL A 149 -16.72 -11.01 13.08
C VAL A 149 -17.58 -11.68 14.17
N CYS A 150 -17.98 -12.92 13.95
CA CYS A 150 -18.60 -13.74 14.99
C CYS A 150 -17.46 -14.41 15.79
N GLY A 151 -17.06 -13.78 16.89
CA GLY A 151 -16.15 -14.41 17.85
C GLY A 151 -16.87 -15.49 18.65
N CYS A 152 -16.55 -16.76 18.43
CA CYS A 152 -16.98 -17.85 19.30
C CYS A 152 -16.03 -17.97 20.50
N ILE A 153 -16.46 -17.51 21.68
CA ILE A 153 -15.81 -17.86 22.94
C ILE A 153 -16.49 -19.13 23.48
N ARG A 154 -15.75 -20.24 23.60
CA ARG A 154 -16.23 -21.44 24.28
C ARG A 154 -16.23 -21.19 25.80
N CYS A 155 -17.42 -21.13 26.39
CA CYS A 155 -17.62 -21.36 27.82
C CYS A 155 -18.65 -22.47 27.98
N GLY A 156 -18.24 -23.58 28.60
CA GLY A 156 -19.07 -24.63 29.20
C GLY A 156 -20.42 -24.96 28.54
N GLY A 157 -20.45 -26.04 27.76
CA GLY A 157 -21.63 -26.90 27.61
C GLY A 157 -22.72 -26.47 26.62
N ASP A 158 -23.03 -25.17 26.47
CA ASP A 158 -24.15 -24.70 25.65
C ASP A 158 -23.76 -23.58 24.68
N LEU A 159 -24.13 -23.74 23.41
CA LEU A 159 -23.78 -22.83 22.31
C LEU A 159 -24.74 -21.63 22.27
N TYR A 160 -24.39 -20.52 22.91
CA TYR A 160 -25.12 -19.26 22.80
C TYR A 160 -24.40 -18.27 21.87
N VAL A 161 -25.06 -17.86 20.78
CA VAL A 161 -24.62 -16.76 19.91
C VAL A 161 -24.90 -15.44 20.62
N LYS A 162 -23.86 -14.76 21.12
CA LYS A 162 -23.97 -13.42 21.68
C LYS A 162 -23.73 -12.41 20.55
N SER A 163 -24.75 -11.63 20.16
CA SER A 163 -24.55 -10.51 19.23
C SER A 163 -23.81 -9.37 19.94
N CYS A 164 -22.62 -9.00 19.48
CA CYS A 164 -22.01 -7.73 19.87
C CYS A 164 -22.78 -6.58 19.23
N ARG A 165 -23.45 -5.76 20.04
CA ARG A 165 -23.99 -4.47 19.62
C ARG A 165 -22.84 -3.45 19.63
N THR A 166 -22.45 -2.95 18.47
CA THR A 166 -21.87 -1.61 18.37
C THR A 166 -23.02 -0.61 18.34
N GLU A 167 -23.04 0.33 19.28
CA GLU A 167 -24.05 1.39 19.35
C GLU A 167 -24.06 2.19 18.04
N GLY A 168 -25.22 2.26 17.36
CA GLY A 168 -25.46 3.17 16.25
C GLY A 168 -25.72 2.57 14.86
N MET A 169 -25.60 1.25 14.66
CA MET A 169 -26.07 0.59 13.43
C MET A 169 -27.11 -0.47 13.78
N GLU A 170 -28.31 -0.37 13.20
CA GLU A 170 -29.26 -1.48 13.20
C GLU A 170 -28.55 -2.70 12.60
N ALA A 171 -28.27 -3.69 13.44
CA ALA A 171 -27.59 -4.92 13.03
C ALA A 171 -28.55 -5.75 12.19
N ASN A 172 -28.42 -5.66 10.88
CA ASN A 172 -29.12 -6.52 9.95
C ASN A 172 -28.40 -7.90 9.93
N PRO A 173 -29.07 -9.02 10.28
CA PRO A 173 -28.41 -10.31 10.53
C PRO A 173 -27.95 -11.06 9.27
N PHE A 174 -27.99 -10.42 8.10
CA PHE A 174 -27.49 -10.98 6.84
C PHE A 174 -26.29 -10.15 6.35
N PRO A 175 -25.17 -10.78 5.96
CA PRO A 175 -24.10 -10.05 5.27
C PRO A 175 -24.69 -9.43 4.00
N PHE A 176 -24.76 -8.10 3.94
CA PHE A 176 -25.14 -7.40 2.72
C PHE A 176 -23.94 -7.41 1.77
N TRP A 177 -24.15 -8.06 0.64
CA TRP A 177 -23.19 -8.17 -0.45
C TRP A 177 -23.55 -7.10 -1.48
N LEU A 178 -22.85 -5.97 -1.47
CA LEU A 178 -23.12 -4.87 -2.40
C LEU A 178 -22.07 -4.86 -3.52
N SER A 179 -22.49 -4.44 -4.72
CA SER A 179 -21.54 -4.02 -5.75
C SER A 179 -20.60 -2.97 -5.17
N GLN A 180 -19.31 -3.26 -5.20
CA GLN A 180 -18.29 -2.26 -4.97
C GLN A 180 -18.07 -1.49 -6.26
N GLU A 181 -18.70 -0.31 -6.30
CA GLU A 181 -18.28 0.78 -7.17
C GLU A 181 -16.89 1.30 -6.74
N LEU A 182 -16.48 2.47 -7.23
CA LEU A 182 -15.24 3.10 -6.76
C LEU A 182 -15.24 3.25 -5.23
N HIS A 183 -14.21 2.72 -4.58
CA HIS A 183 -14.05 2.77 -3.12
C HIS A 183 -12.58 2.94 -2.76
N CYS A 184 -12.31 3.24 -1.49
CA CYS A 184 -10.96 3.27 -0.95
C CYS A 184 -10.82 2.23 0.17
N ASP A 185 -9.60 1.75 0.36
CA ASP A 185 -9.28 0.70 1.32
C ASP A 185 -8.24 1.16 2.36
N ASN A 186 -8.19 2.47 2.64
CA ASN A 186 -7.20 3.11 3.53
C ASN A 186 -6.93 2.36 4.85
N PRO A 187 -7.93 1.81 5.57
CA PRO A 187 -7.67 1.16 6.85
C PRO A 187 -6.90 -0.17 6.75
N HIS A 188 -6.74 -0.72 5.55
CA HIS A 188 -6.20 -2.07 5.35
C HIS A 188 -4.70 -2.12 5.09
N GLY A 189 -4.01 -0.99 4.88
CA GLY A 189 -2.56 -0.94 4.68
C GLY A 189 -2.13 0.09 3.63
N PRO A 190 -0.83 0.35 3.50
CA PRO A 190 -0.29 1.35 2.58
C PRO A 190 -0.37 0.95 1.10
N PHE A 191 -0.50 -0.35 0.80
CA PHE A 191 -0.54 -0.86 -0.57
C PHE A 191 -1.59 -1.97 -0.72
N ALA A 192 -2.48 -1.83 -1.70
CA ALA A 192 -3.33 -2.90 -2.19
C ALA A 192 -2.66 -3.62 -3.37
N PHE A 193 -2.99 -4.88 -3.59
CA PHE A 193 -2.49 -5.63 -4.73
C PHE A 193 -3.56 -6.44 -5.45
N VAL A 194 -3.35 -6.63 -6.75
CA VAL A 194 -4.11 -7.52 -7.63
C VAL A 194 -3.12 -8.30 -8.48
N LEU A 195 -3.02 -9.61 -8.25
CA LEU A 195 -2.27 -10.56 -9.08
C LEU A 195 -3.25 -11.25 -10.04
N SER A 196 -3.00 -11.15 -11.35
CA SER A 196 -3.88 -11.74 -12.35
C SER A 196 -3.47 -13.16 -12.75
N LEU A 197 -4.46 -14.06 -12.79
CA LEU A 197 -4.38 -15.38 -13.41
C LEU A 197 -5.28 -15.45 -14.66
N THR A 198 -5.66 -14.29 -15.21
CA THR A 198 -6.46 -14.20 -16.44
C THR A 198 -5.60 -14.59 -17.64
N ARG A 199 -5.99 -15.64 -18.35
CA ARG A 199 -5.31 -16.07 -19.58
C ARG A 199 -5.69 -15.19 -20.76
N ASP A 200 -4.80 -15.16 -21.74
CA ASP A 200 -5.06 -14.67 -23.10
C ASP A 200 -5.70 -13.28 -23.10
N TRP A 201 -5.20 -12.37 -22.26
CA TRP A 201 -5.85 -11.07 -22.02
C TRP A 201 -6.14 -10.30 -23.31
N ASP A 202 -5.26 -10.36 -24.31
CA ASP A 202 -5.47 -9.68 -25.58
C ASP A 202 -6.46 -10.41 -26.51
N GLU A 203 -6.66 -11.72 -26.31
CA GLU A 203 -7.57 -12.59 -27.10
C GLU A 203 -8.80 -13.05 -26.30
N ARG A 204 -9.04 -12.42 -25.15
CA ARG A 204 -10.08 -12.81 -24.20
C ARG A 204 -11.48 -12.70 -24.79
N GLU A 205 -12.38 -13.58 -24.37
CA GLU A 205 -13.79 -13.60 -24.81
C GLU A 205 -14.69 -12.61 -24.06
N PHE A 206 -14.11 -11.61 -23.39
CA PHE A 206 -14.86 -10.61 -22.64
C PHE A 206 -14.29 -9.20 -22.81
N THR A 207 -15.17 -8.21 -22.68
CA THR A 207 -14.77 -6.81 -22.50
C THR A 207 -14.90 -6.43 -21.04
N GLY A 208 -14.22 -5.39 -20.59
CA GLY A 208 -14.12 -5.09 -19.16
C GLY A 208 -12.96 -5.76 -18.45
N GLY A 209 -13.04 -5.72 -17.12
CA GLY A 209 -12.09 -6.35 -16.22
C GLY A 209 -10.83 -5.55 -15.91
N GLU A 210 -10.65 -4.36 -16.46
CA GLU A 210 -9.55 -3.49 -16.05
C GLU A 210 -9.76 -3.03 -14.60
N THR A 211 -8.69 -3.04 -13.81
CA THR A 211 -8.70 -2.32 -12.54
C THR A 211 -8.72 -0.82 -12.85
N MET A 212 -9.73 -0.11 -12.35
CA MET A 212 -9.88 1.33 -12.49
C MET A 212 -9.35 2.00 -11.23
N ILE A 213 -8.45 2.96 -11.38
CA ILE A 213 -7.91 3.77 -10.27
C ILE A 213 -8.08 5.24 -10.66
N LEU A 214 -8.71 6.04 -9.81
CA LEU A 214 -8.93 7.45 -10.08
C LEU A 214 -7.59 8.18 -10.23
N LYS A 215 -7.47 9.06 -11.22
CA LYS A 215 -6.22 9.82 -11.43
C LYS A 215 -6.05 10.90 -10.35
N PRO A 216 -4.81 11.20 -9.93
CA PRO A 216 -4.55 12.23 -8.92
C PRO A 216 -5.20 13.59 -9.21
N ASP A 217 -5.14 14.05 -10.46
CA ASP A 217 -5.68 15.36 -10.85
C ASP A 217 -7.21 15.45 -10.66
N VAL A 218 -7.92 14.31 -10.68
CA VAL A 218 -9.37 14.27 -10.48
C VAL A 218 -9.74 14.55 -9.02
N LEU A 219 -8.89 14.15 -8.07
CA LEU A 219 -9.10 14.46 -6.66
C LEU A 219 -9.01 15.97 -6.38
N ASN A 220 -8.50 16.75 -7.34
CA ASN A 220 -8.45 18.21 -7.29
C ASN A 220 -9.08 18.86 -8.54
N TYR A 221 -10.19 18.27 -9.01
CA TYR A 221 -10.81 18.56 -10.30
C TYR A 221 -10.94 20.06 -10.66
N TRP A 222 -11.44 20.87 -9.71
CA TRP A 222 -11.74 22.28 -9.96
C TRP A 222 -10.50 23.14 -10.23
N ARG A 223 -9.31 22.74 -9.74
CA ARG A 223 -8.07 23.48 -10.03
C ARG A 223 -7.62 23.35 -11.48
N THR A 224 -8.00 22.25 -12.14
CA THR A 224 -7.63 21.96 -13.53
C THR A 224 -8.83 22.03 -14.47
N TYR A 225 -9.99 22.50 -14.00
CA TYR A 225 -11.22 22.55 -14.77
C TYR A 225 -11.08 23.53 -15.95
N ASP A 226 -11.43 23.06 -17.15
CA ASP A 226 -11.52 23.87 -18.36
C ASP A 226 -12.92 23.70 -18.97
N PRO A 227 -13.81 24.71 -18.92
CA PRO A 227 -15.18 24.60 -19.43
C PRO A 227 -15.26 24.36 -20.94
N ARG A 228 -14.13 24.48 -21.67
CA ARG A 228 -14.05 24.21 -23.11
C ARG A 228 -13.71 22.75 -23.43
N LYS A 229 -13.38 21.94 -22.43
CA LYS A 229 -13.00 20.53 -22.59
C LYS A 229 -14.08 19.63 -22.00
N GLY A 230 -14.59 18.71 -22.81
CA GLY A 230 -15.41 17.60 -22.30
C GLY A 230 -14.59 16.67 -21.40
N LEU A 231 -15.29 15.97 -20.51
CA LEU A 231 -14.69 15.02 -19.57
C LEU A 231 -15.35 13.66 -19.70
N GLU A 232 -14.55 12.66 -20.03
CA GLU A 232 -14.96 11.28 -20.23
C GLU A 232 -14.30 10.35 -19.21
N MET A 233 -14.87 9.16 -18.99
CA MET A 233 -14.39 8.19 -18.01
C MET A 233 -12.88 7.88 -18.14
N GLN A 234 -12.35 7.77 -19.36
CA GLN A 234 -10.92 7.50 -19.61
C GLN A 234 -9.98 8.64 -19.16
N GLN A 235 -10.52 9.85 -19.01
CA GLN A 235 -9.80 10.99 -18.44
C GLN A 235 -9.83 10.95 -16.91
N LEU A 236 -10.85 10.33 -16.31
CA LEU A 236 -11.03 10.22 -14.86
C LEU A 236 -10.20 9.11 -14.21
N VAL A 237 -10.12 7.95 -14.86
CA VAL A 237 -9.46 6.76 -14.30
C VAL A 237 -8.28 6.31 -15.14
N THR A 238 -7.23 5.86 -14.47
CA THR A 238 -6.24 4.96 -15.06
C THR A 238 -6.86 3.57 -15.10
N ARG A 239 -6.86 2.95 -16.28
CA ARG A 239 -7.30 1.55 -16.47
C ARG A 239 -6.09 0.66 -16.55
N VAL A 240 -5.93 -0.24 -15.60
CA VAL A 240 -4.84 -1.21 -15.57
C VAL A 240 -5.34 -2.54 -16.11
N PRO A 241 -4.81 -3.01 -17.26
CA PRO A 241 -5.14 -4.33 -17.78
C PRO A 241 -4.55 -5.41 -16.88
N ALA A 242 -5.18 -6.58 -16.87
CA ALA A 242 -4.82 -7.71 -15.99
C ALA A 242 -4.33 -8.92 -16.81
N PRO A 243 -3.24 -8.81 -17.60
CA PRO A 243 -2.65 -9.96 -18.28
C PRO A 243 -2.14 -11.00 -17.28
N PHE A 244 -1.97 -12.23 -17.77
CA PHE A 244 -1.54 -13.36 -16.96
C PHE A 244 -0.23 -13.06 -16.21
N ASN A 245 -0.17 -13.45 -14.94
CA ASN A 245 0.99 -13.32 -14.07
C ASN A 245 1.48 -11.88 -13.84
N ARG A 246 0.59 -10.88 -14.00
CA ARG A 246 0.86 -9.50 -13.60
C ARG A 246 0.43 -9.26 -12.16
N LEU A 247 1.36 -8.78 -11.33
CA LEU A 247 1.06 -8.13 -10.07
C LEU A 247 0.91 -6.62 -10.29
N THR A 248 -0.26 -6.08 -9.95
CA THR A 248 -0.52 -4.64 -9.86
C THR A 248 -0.57 -4.28 -8.39
N VAL A 249 0.34 -3.43 -7.94
CA VAL A 249 0.33 -2.85 -6.58
C VAL A 249 -0.06 -1.39 -6.70
N PHE A 250 -0.92 -0.90 -5.83
CA PHE A 250 -1.35 0.47 -5.89
C PHE A 250 -1.69 1.03 -4.51
N ASP A 251 -1.73 2.35 -4.46
CA ASP A 251 -2.08 3.13 -3.28
C ASP A 251 -3.60 3.06 -3.03
N PRO A 252 -4.06 2.39 -1.96
CA PRO A 252 -5.48 2.15 -1.72
C PRO A 252 -6.25 3.39 -1.28
N ARG A 253 -5.56 4.53 -1.07
CA ARG A 253 -6.20 5.83 -0.79
C ARG A 253 -6.91 6.39 -2.02
N PHE A 254 -6.48 5.98 -3.21
CA PHE A 254 -7.12 6.38 -4.45
C PHE A 254 -8.40 5.57 -4.67
N PRO A 255 -9.54 6.22 -4.97
CA PRO A 255 -10.76 5.51 -5.31
C PRO A 255 -10.54 4.56 -6.47
N HIS A 256 -10.90 3.29 -6.29
CA HIS A 256 -10.64 2.25 -7.26
C HIS A 256 -11.76 1.21 -7.32
N GLY A 257 -11.78 0.44 -8.40
CA GLY A 257 -12.78 -0.61 -8.66
C GLY A 257 -12.41 -1.43 -9.89
N VAL A 258 -13.35 -2.22 -10.40
CA VAL A 258 -13.15 -3.04 -11.60
C VAL A 258 -14.17 -2.65 -12.66
N ARG A 259 -13.74 -2.44 -13.92
CA ARG A 259 -14.68 -2.22 -15.02
C ARG A 259 -15.53 -3.47 -15.21
N GLN A 260 -16.85 -3.30 -15.24
CA GLN A 260 -17.80 -4.41 -15.39
C GLN A 260 -17.41 -5.32 -16.57
N VAL A 261 -17.48 -6.64 -16.34
CA VAL A 261 -17.15 -7.66 -17.34
C VAL A 261 -18.38 -8.00 -18.17
N HIS A 262 -18.23 -8.09 -19.49
CA HIS A 262 -19.28 -8.49 -20.43
C HIS A 262 -18.77 -9.52 -21.44
N GLY A 263 -19.59 -10.52 -21.78
CA GLY A 263 -19.37 -11.40 -22.94
C GLY A 263 -19.26 -12.90 -22.63
N THR A 264 -18.66 -13.31 -21.51
CA THR A 264 -18.50 -14.73 -21.17
C THR A 264 -19.23 -15.12 -19.90
N ARG A 265 -19.91 -16.27 -19.90
CA ARG A 265 -20.45 -16.91 -18.69
C ARG A 265 -19.67 -18.15 -18.27
N ASP A 266 -18.64 -18.53 -19.02
CA ASP A 266 -17.75 -19.64 -18.66
C ASP A 266 -16.69 -19.14 -17.65
N PRO A 267 -16.68 -19.63 -16.39
CA PRO A 267 -15.67 -19.24 -15.41
C PRO A 267 -14.24 -19.45 -15.90
N ARG A 268 -13.97 -20.47 -16.72
CA ARG A 268 -12.61 -20.71 -17.26
C ARG A 268 -12.18 -19.65 -18.27
N LYS A 269 -13.09 -18.81 -18.74
CA LYS A 269 -12.79 -17.70 -19.65
C LYS A 269 -12.95 -16.35 -18.96
N SER A 270 -13.24 -16.34 -17.66
CA SER A 270 -13.42 -15.15 -16.84
C SER A 270 -12.12 -14.38 -16.63
N ARG A 271 -12.25 -13.13 -16.17
CA ARG A 271 -11.16 -12.47 -15.46
C ARG A 271 -10.97 -13.18 -14.12
N LEU A 272 -9.76 -13.65 -13.83
CA LEU A 272 -9.41 -14.31 -12.58
C LEU A 272 -8.26 -13.57 -11.91
N VAL A 273 -8.44 -13.19 -10.65
CA VAL A 273 -7.44 -12.44 -9.87
C VAL A 273 -7.34 -12.93 -8.43
N LEU A 274 -6.18 -12.71 -7.85
CA LEU A 274 -5.87 -12.83 -6.44
C LEU A 274 -5.61 -11.42 -5.89
N HIS A 275 -6.17 -11.06 -4.74
CA HIS A 275 -6.04 -9.70 -4.21
C HIS A 275 -6.02 -9.66 -2.69
N GLY A 276 -5.46 -8.57 -2.17
CA GLY A 276 -5.30 -8.30 -0.76
C GLY A 276 -4.51 -7.01 -0.54
N TRP A 277 -3.98 -6.84 0.66
CA TRP A 277 -3.20 -5.67 1.07
C TRP A 277 -1.86 -6.10 1.67
N PHE A 278 -0.82 -5.32 1.40
CA PHE A 278 0.40 -5.34 2.18
C PHE A 278 0.19 -4.50 3.44
N THR A 279 0.52 -5.08 4.58
CA THR A 279 0.25 -4.55 5.92
C THR A 279 1.52 -4.46 6.75
N GLU A 280 1.42 -3.81 7.90
CA GLU A 280 2.51 -3.70 8.88
C GLU A 280 3.82 -3.19 8.26
N PRO A 281 3.81 -1.96 7.73
CA PRO A 281 5.05 -1.28 7.37
C PRO A 281 5.96 -1.19 8.60
N ALA A 282 7.12 -1.81 8.53
CA ALA A 282 8.10 -1.84 9.62
C ALA A 282 9.53 -1.89 9.07
N PRO A 283 10.52 -1.36 9.82
CA PRO A 283 11.92 -1.54 9.48
C PRO A 283 12.28 -3.02 9.31
N PHE A 284 13.00 -3.33 8.24
CA PHE A 284 13.47 -4.67 7.94
C PHE A 284 14.97 -4.65 7.67
N PHE A 285 15.71 -5.51 8.38
CA PHE A 285 17.15 -5.61 8.30
C PHE A 285 17.55 -6.91 7.61
N GLN A 286 18.50 -6.81 6.69
CA GLN A 286 19.11 -7.94 6.03
C GLN A 286 20.64 -7.77 6.07
N GLY A 287 21.34 -8.82 6.50
CA GLY A 287 22.79 -8.83 6.59
C GLY A 287 23.29 -9.11 8.02
N PRO A 288 24.59 -8.91 8.26
CA PRO A 288 25.24 -9.22 9.53
C PRO A 288 24.99 -8.22 10.67
N LEU A 289 24.43 -7.03 10.40
CA LEU A 289 24.11 -6.06 11.45
C LEU A 289 22.95 -6.56 12.30
N ASP A 290 23.13 -6.58 13.62
CA ASP A 290 22.08 -6.98 14.55
C ASP A 290 20.92 -5.96 14.52
N PRO A 291 19.66 -6.41 14.41
CA PRO A 291 18.52 -5.51 14.41
C PRO A 291 18.40 -4.62 15.65
N ALA A 292 18.80 -5.10 16.84
CA ALA A 292 18.71 -4.32 18.08
C ALA A 292 19.73 -3.19 18.10
N ASP A 293 20.96 -3.45 17.65
CA ASP A 293 22.01 -2.44 17.50
C ASP A 293 21.60 -1.35 16.51
N ALA A 294 20.95 -1.75 15.42
CA ALA A 294 20.45 -0.81 14.42
C ALA A 294 19.27 0.02 14.93
N GLU A 295 18.37 -0.58 15.73
CA GLU A 295 17.24 0.12 16.35
C GLU A 295 17.69 1.21 17.32
N GLU A 296 18.71 0.94 18.16
CA GLU A 296 19.29 1.93 19.08
C GLU A 296 19.80 3.16 18.31
N VAL A 297 20.60 2.94 17.27
CA VAL A 297 21.18 4.00 16.44
C VAL A 297 20.11 4.79 15.69
N LEU A 298 19.06 4.12 15.19
CA LEU A 298 17.95 4.80 14.52
C LEU A 298 17.16 5.67 15.51
N ASN A 299 16.89 5.18 16.71
CA ASN A 299 16.17 5.95 17.73
C ASN A 299 16.93 7.23 18.12
N GLU A 300 18.26 7.17 18.19
CA GLU A 300 19.11 8.35 18.44
C GLU A 300 19.21 9.27 17.22
N GLY A 301 19.41 8.71 16.03
CA GLY A 301 19.70 9.46 14.81
C GLY A 301 18.48 10.11 14.15
N LEU A 302 17.27 9.59 14.38
CA LEU A 302 16.05 10.06 13.72
C LEU A 302 15.36 11.23 14.42
N GLY A 303 15.79 11.63 15.63
CA GLY A 303 15.17 12.74 16.36
C GLY A 303 15.10 14.03 15.53
N SER A 304 16.22 14.41 14.91
CA SER A 304 16.27 15.60 14.04
C SER A 304 15.41 15.47 12.78
N LEU A 305 15.21 14.24 12.27
CA LEU A 305 14.31 14.02 11.14
C LEU A 305 12.87 14.28 11.55
N TRP A 306 12.45 13.75 12.70
CA TRP A 306 11.08 13.95 13.18
C TRP A 306 10.80 15.42 13.48
N ASP A 307 11.74 16.14 14.08
CA ASP A 307 11.64 17.59 14.29
C ASP A 307 11.49 18.36 12.96
N ALA A 308 12.26 17.97 11.94
CA ALA A 308 12.17 18.59 10.62
C ALA A 308 10.85 18.27 9.88
N LEU A 309 10.35 17.04 10.04
CA LEU A 309 9.11 16.57 9.41
C LEU A 309 7.85 17.03 10.15
N GLU A 310 7.93 17.36 11.45
CA GLU A 310 6.79 17.82 12.25
C GLU A 310 6.15 19.07 11.64
N GLY A 311 6.98 20.03 11.17
CA GLY A 311 6.51 21.27 10.55
C GLY A 311 5.76 21.10 9.22
N ILE A 312 5.83 19.92 8.60
CA ILE A 312 5.09 19.58 7.38
C ILE A 312 4.09 18.42 7.58
N SER A 313 4.01 17.90 8.80
CA SER A 313 3.00 16.93 9.19
C SER A 313 1.61 17.54 8.96
N GLY A 314 0.72 16.81 8.29
CA GLY A 314 -0.59 17.30 7.84
C GLY A 314 -0.58 17.98 6.46
N LEU A 315 0.54 18.53 5.99
CA LEU A 315 0.63 19.09 4.62
C LEU A 315 0.83 18.01 3.56
N ILE A 316 1.31 16.84 3.97
CA ILE A 316 1.61 15.69 3.11
C ILE A 316 1.08 14.41 3.76
N THR A 317 0.61 13.48 2.94
CA THR A 317 0.15 12.16 3.37
C THR A 317 0.67 11.09 2.42
N GLY A 318 0.95 9.89 2.94
CA GLY A 318 1.37 8.73 2.15
C GLY A 318 2.53 7.98 2.77
N THR A 319 3.19 7.19 1.94
CA THR A 319 4.23 6.28 2.38
C THR A 319 5.46 6.47 1.51
N LEU A 320 6.60 6.64 2.18
CA LEU A 320 7.92 6.67 1.57
C LEU A 320 8.73 5.49 2.09
N ILE A 321 9.23 4.66 1.18
CA ILE A 321 10.04 3.49 1.51
C ILE A 321 11.46 3.75 1.01
N VAL A 322 12.41 3.79 1.93
CA VAL A 322 13.82 3.99 1.62
C VAL A 322 14.63 2.75 1.97
N ARG A 323 15.51 2.34 1.06
CA ARG A 323 16.53 1.32 1.28
C ARG A 323 17.86 1.98 1.56
N VAL A 324 18.40 1.70 2.73
CA VAL A 324 19.70 2.15 3.22
C VAL A 324 20.70 1.01 3.08
N ARG A 325 21.80 1.23 2.37
CA ARG A 325 22.95 0.32 2.41
C ARG A 325 23.96 0.81 3.43
N ILE A 326 24.43 -0.09 4.27
CA ILE A 326 25.29 0.18 5.42
C ILE A 326 26.58 -0.60 5.23
N SER A 327 27.71 0.09 5.22
CA SER A 327 29.02 -0.54 5.09
C SER A 327 29.35 -1.37 6.32
N GLY A 328 29.66 -2.65 6.14
CA GLY A 328 30.02 -3.52 7.26
C GLY A 328 31.32 -3.13 7.96
N ARG A 329 32.21 -2.41 7.25
CA ARG A 329 33.57 -2.09 7.74
C ARG A 329 33.61 -0.93 8.72
N ASN A 330 32.70 0.03 8.56
CA ASN A 330 32.73 1.30 9.29
C ASN A 330 31.32 1.82 9.64
N GLY A 331 30.27 1.08 9.29
CA GLY A 331 28.89 1.41 9.59
C GLY A 331 28.32 2.63 8.87
N SER A 332 29.08 3.27 7.99
CA SER A 332 28.59 4.43 7.25
C SER A 332 27.52 4.04 6.25
N VAL A 333 26.50 4.87 6.08
CA VAL A 333 25.54 4.74 4.99
C VAL A 333 26.24 5.00 3.64
N THR A 334 26.21 4.00 2.75
CA THR A 334 26.88 4.04 1.45
C THR A 334 25.95 4.43 0.31
N SER A 335 24.64 4.19 0.45
CA SER A 335 23.64 4.59 -0.53
C SER A 335 22.23 4.58 0.05
N LEU A 336 21.35 5.36 -0.58
CA LEU A 336 19.92 5.40 -0.33
C LEU A 336 19.17 5.18 -1.65
N ASP A 337 18.24 4.23 -1.68
CA ASP A 337 17.34 3.98 -2.81
C ASP A 337 15.88 4.19 -2.39
N TRP A 338 15.11 4.91 -3.18
CA TRP A 338 13.66 5.05 -2.97
C TRP A 338 12.94 3.87 -3.63
N LEU A 339 12.36 2.97 -2.83
CA LEU A 339 11.69 1.76 -3.33
C LEU A 339 10.24 2.04 -3.73
N ALA A 340 9.51 2.74 -2.87
CA ALA A 340 8.13 3.17 -3.11
C ALA A 340 7.90 4.55 -2.51
N ASP A 341 7.05 5.32 -3.17
CA ASP A 341 6.77 6.71 -2.79
C ASP A 341 5.38 7.09 -3.29
N THR A 342 4.46 7.19 -2.34
CA THR A 342 3.07 7.56 -2.58
C THR A 342 2.76 8.95 -2.04
N LEU A 343 3.77 9.76 -1.72
CA LEU A 343 3.56 11.05 -1.05
C LEU A 343 2.71 12.00 -1.91
N VAL A 344 1.60 12.47 -1.35
CA VAL A 344 0.72 13.47 -1.94
C VAL A 344 0.49 14.62 -0.97
N GLU A 345 0.43 15.84 -1.52
CA GLU A 345 0.05 17.02 -0.74
C GLU A 345 -1.43 16.97 -0.39
N VAL A 346 -1.78 17.29 0.86
CA VAL A 346 -3.18 17.27 1.33
C VAL A 346 -3.91 18.50 0.76
N PRO A 347 -4.95 18.31 -0.08
CA PRO A 347 -5.75 19.43 -0.57
C PRO A 347 -6.53 20.04 0.60
N ASN A 348 -6.43 21.36 0.79
CA ASN A 348 -7.16 22.19 1.78
C ASN A 348 -6.47 22.47 3.13
N HIS A 349 -5.16 22.30 3.26
CA HIS A 349 -4.46 23.05 4.29
C HIS A 349 -4.50 24.55 3.96
N ASP A 350 -4.60 25.39 5.00
CA ASP A 350 -4.59 26.85 4.87
C ASP A 350 -3.34 27.25 4.09
N ARG A 351 -3.55 27.56 2.81
CA ARG A 351 -2.47 27.83 1.88
C ARG A 351 -1.66 29.03 2.33
N ALA A 352 -2.27 29.97 3.07
CA ALA A 352 -1.57 31.10 3.66
C ALA A 352 -0.64 30.66 4.81
N ALA A 353 -1.04 29.66 5.62
CA ALA A 353 -0.17 29.09 6.65
C ALA A 353 0.97 28.26 6.05
N ALA A 354 0.68 27.47 5.00
CA ALA A 354 1.70 26.75 4.25
C ALA A 354 2.67 27.72 3.55
N GLU A 355 2.18 28.74 2.86
CA GLU A 355 3.01 29.76 2.20
C GLU A 355 3.83 30.58 3.22
N ALA A 356 3.29 30.89 4.40
CA ALA A 356 4.00 31.60 5.48
C ALA A 356 5.10 30.76 6.16
N LEU A 357 4.90 29.44 6.33
CA LEU A 357 5.94 28.48 6.74
C LEU A 357 7.07 28.38 5.71
N LEU A 358 6.79 28.74 4.45
CA LEU A 358 7.64 28.54 3.28
C LEU A 358 8.23 29.85 2.73
N GLU A 359 7.98 31.01 3.36
CA GLU A 359 8.53 32.31 2.93
C GLU A 359 10.07 32.25 2.92
N GLY A 360 10.65 32.36 1.71
CA GLY A 360 12.10 32.36 1.47
C GLY A 360 12.66 31.06 0.88
N ARG A 361 11.88 29.97 0.81
CA ARG A 361 12.30 28.72 0.14
C ARG A 361 11.68 28.66 -1.26
N VAL A 362 12.50 28.76 -2.30
CA VAL A 362 12.10 28.42 -3.69
C VAL A 362 11.74 26.95 -3.68
N LEU A 363 10.46 26.61 -3.59
CA LEU A 363 9.98 25.24 -3.38
C LEU A 363 10.65 24.24 -4.35
N PRO A 364 11.46 23.28 -3.87
CA PRO A 364 11.13 21.90 -4.22
C PRO A 364 9.72 21.65 -3.69
N ARG A 365 8.82 21.08 -4.51
CA ARG A 365 7.48 20.59 -4.07
C ARG A 365 7.61 19.88 -2.72
N LEU A 366 6.65 19.98 -1.77
CA LEU A 366 6.79 19.48 -0.38
C LEU A 366 7.39 18.07 -0.28
N ARG A 367 7.03 17.18 -1.21
CA ARG A 367 7.64 15.86 -1.39
C ARG A 367 9.18 15.88 -1.52
N ALA A 368 9.74 16.78 -2.31
CA ALA A 368 11.18 16.92 -2.46
C ALA A 368 11.87 17.47 -1.20
N LEU A 369 11.17 18.27 -0.38
CA LEU A 369 11.65 18.63 0.96
C LEU A 369 11.76 17.36 1.82
N VAL A 370 10.70 16.55 1.91
CA VAL A 370 10.73 15.26 2.63
C VAL A 370 11.91 14.40 2.17
N HIS A 371 12.11 14.26 0.86
CA HIS A 371 13.21 13.44 0.32
C HIS A 371 14.59 13.96 0.75
N ASN A 372 14.77 15.28 0.82
CA ASN A 372 16.04 15.87 1.23
C ASN A 372 16.26 15.69 2.72
N GLU A 373 15.28 15.99 3.57
CA GLU A 373 15.40 15.80 5.02
C GLU A 373 15.69 14.34 5.37
N VAL A 374 14.97 13.39 4.76
CA VAL A 374 15.21 11.95 4.93
C VAL A 374 16.60 11.55 4.44
N ARG A 375 17.02 12.04 3.28
CA ARG A 375 18.36 11.73 2.73
C ARG A 375 19.45 12.26 3.65
N ASP A 376 19.36 13.52 4.04
CA ASP A 376 20.40 14.22 4.78
C ASP A 376 20.52 13.61 6.18
N CYS A 377 19.40 13.36 6.87
CA CYS A 377 19.41 12.66 8.15
C CYS A 377 20.00 11.26 8.05
N LEU A 378 19.45 10.38 7.20
CA LEU A 378 19.90 8.99 7.13
C LEU A 378 21.36 8.87 6.68
N SER A 379 21.85 9.77 5.82
CA SER A 379 23.25 9.74 5.36
C SER A 379 24.25 10.12 6.47
N MET A 380 23.81 10.84 7.50
CA MET A 380 24.65 11.20 8.65
C MET A 380 24.70 10.12 9.73
N ILE A 381 23.78 9.16 9.70
CA ILE A 381 23.75 8.05 10.65
C ILE A 381 24.95 7.12 10.39
N THR A 382 25.62 6.74 11.47
CA THR A 382 26.70 5.74 11.44
C THR A 382 26.31 4.58 12.36
N PHE A 383 26.19 3.39 11.78
CA PHE A 383 25.87 2.17 12.49
C PHE A 383 27.13 1.52 13.10
N PRO A 384 27.00 0.50 13.97
CA PRO A 384 28.12 -0.32 14.38
C PRO A 384 28.75 -1.05 13.19
N ALA A 385 30.08 -1.10 13.17
CA ALA A 385 30.79 -1.97 12.25
C ALA A 385 30.60 -3.43 12.69
N VAL A 386 30.51 -4.33 11.72
CA VAL A 386 30.32 -5.76 11.97
C VAL A 386 31.64 -6.51 11.80
N PRO A 387 31.93 -7.56 12.61
CA PRO A 387 33.19 -8.29 12.54
C PRO A 387 33.48 -8.94 11.18
N SER A 388 32.45 -9.34 10.44
CA SER A 388 32.60 -9.92 9.10
C SER A 388 33.05 -8.90 8.05
N GLY A 389 32.83 -7.60 8.30
CA GLY A 389 33.01 -6.53 7.32
C GLY A 389 32.05 -6.59 6.14
N GLU A 390 31.04 -7.48 6.17
CA GLU A 390 30.01 -7.61 5.14
C GLU A 390 28.92 -6.53 5.30
N ASP A 391 28.44 -6.00 4.18
CA ASP A 391 27.45 -4.92 4.18
C ASP A 391 26.06 -5.40 4.63
N SER A 392 25.31 -4.49 5.24
CA SER A 392 23.91 -4.70 5.63
C SER A 392 22.99 -3.78 4.86
N VAL A 393 21.72 -4.15 4.81
CA VAL A 393 20.65 -3.41 4.14
C VAL A 393 19.51 -3.21 5.12
N LEU A 394 19.07 -1.97 5.26
CA LEU A 394 17.87 -1.58 6.00
C LEU A 394 16.82 -1.12 5.00
N THR A 395 15.63 -1.69 5.03
CA THR A 395 14.43 -1.12 4.41
C THR A 395 13.65 -0.37 5.48
N TYR A 396 13.46 0.94 5.32
CA TYR A 396 12.84 1.81 6.31
C TYR A 396 11.57 2.48 5.73
N PRO A 397 10.37 2.11 6.21
CA PRO A 397 9.13 2.80 5.85
C PRO A 397 8.92 4.07 6.69
N ILE A 398 8.54 5.16 6.04
CA ILE A 398 8.12 6.43 6.65
C ILE A 398 6.69 6.70 6.22
N ILE A 399 5.79 6.89 7.18
CA ILE A 399 4.36 7.02 6.95
C ILE A 399 3.89 8.38 7.42
N PHE A 400 3.15 9.07 6.56
CA PHE A 400 2.47 10.32 6.84
C PHE A 400 0.97 10.04 6.78
N GLU A 401 0.28 10.19 7.91
CA GLU A 401 -1.16 9.96 8.01
C GLU A 401 -1.97 11.23 7.71
#